data_AF-A0A6D1P140-F1
#
_entry.id   AF-A0A6D1P140-F1
#
_cell.length_a   1.000
_cell.length_b   1.000
_cell.length_c   1.000
_cell.angle_alpha   90.00
_cell.angle_beta   90.00
_cell.angle_gamma   90.00
#
_symmetry.space_group_name_H-M   'P 1'
#
loop_
_entity.id
_entity.type
_entity.pdbx_description
1 polymer ?
#
loop_
_entity_poly.entity_id
_entity_poly.type
_entity_poly.pdbx_seq_one_letter_code
_entity_poly.pdbx_strand_id
1 'polypeptide(L)'
;MSIAISSLFKTVDAVKHPDLVQAIQDWFNELHEENNKMKENLVAYIKSIEFDKNDSFMSSTQFVPFSFEPVQLNFNNHNTMRFYKYIFEMNQLMNTMYEYNSLGLLAVSDYPVMSHNIIKSINLYVENVKKTLNVSRRKDGPYSPAEFITKVMQYKSVQAYIAAELSGKRR
;
A
#
# COMPACT_ATOMS: atom_id res chain seq x y z
N MET A 1 12.20 0.85 -1.30
CA MET A 1 11.08 0.12 -1.96
C MET A 1 11.17 0.22 -3.47
N SER A 2 11.14 1.42 -4.09
CA SER A 2 11.25 1.58 -5.55
C SER A 2 12.42 0.83 -6.19
N ILE A 3 13.62 0.97 -5.62
CA ILE A 3 14.82 0.30 -6.11
C ILE A 3 14.67 -1.23 -6.07
N ALA A 4 14.12 -1.78 -4.98
CA ALA A 4 13.96 -3.22 -4.82
C ALA A 4 12.94 -3.80 -5.81
N ILE A 5 11.81 -3.12 -6.03
CA ILE A 5 10.81 -3.54 -7.01
C ILE A 5 11.40 -3.49 -8.43
N SER A 6 12.08 -2.40 -8.78
CA SER A 6 12.75 -2.27 -10.09
C SER A 6 13.84 -3.31 -10.30
N SER A 7 14.64 -3.63 -9.28
CA SER A 7 15.66 -4.67 -9.36
C SER A 7 15.06 -6.06 -9.57
N LEU A 8 13.89 -6.35 -8.98
CA LEU A 8 13.18 -7.62 -9.22
C LEU A 8 12.82 -7.76 -10.71
N PHE A 9 12.15 -6.78 -11.30
CA PHE A 9 11.74 -6.82 -12.71
C PHE A 9 12.92 -6.79 -13.69
N LYS A 10 14.06 -6.18 -13.33
CA LYS A 10 15.28 -6.22 -14.15
C LYS A 10 15.96 -7.57 -14.16
N THR A 11 15.76 -8.37 -13.12
CA THR A 11 16.45 -9.68 -13.00
C THR A 11 15.63 -10.81 -13.59
N VAL A 12 14.31 -10.68 -13.60
CA VAL A 12 13.46 -11.59 -14.36
C VAL A 12 13.65 -11.28 -15.84
N ASP A 13 14.27 -12.21 -16.57
CA ASP A 13 14.37 -12.12 -18.03
C ASP A 13 12.94 -12.26 -18.59
N ALA A 14 12.34 -11.12 -18.94
CA ALA A 14 10.97 -11.05 -19.43
C ALA A 14 10.76 -11.77 -20.77
N VAL A 15 11.83 -11.99 -21.54
CA VAL A 15 11.78 -12.71 -22.82
C VAL A 15 11.80 -14.22 -22.57
N LYS A 16 12.59 -14.68 -21.60
CA LYS A 16 12.70 -16.11 -21.28
C LYS A 16 11.61 -16.61 -20.32
N HIS A 17 11.09 -15.74 -19.46
CA HIS A 17 10.16 -16.10 -18.39
C HIS A 17 8.96 -15.13 -18.31
N PRO A 18 8.16 -15.00 -19.38
CA PRO A 18 6.99 -14.12 -19.38
C PRO A 18 5.98 -14.49 -18.28
N ASP A 19 5.78 -15.78 -18.02
CA ASP A 19 4.84 -16.28 -17.00
C ASP A 19 5.23 -15.81 -15.58
N LEU A 20 6.53 -15.70 -15.31
CA LEU A 20 7.02 -15.23 -14.01
C LEU A 20 6.84 -13.73 -13.84
N VAL A 21 7.04 -12.95 -14.91
CA VAL A 21 6.73 -11.51 -14.92
C VAL A 21 5.24 -11.31 -14.64
N GLN A 22 4.38 -12.09 -15.28
CA GLN A 22 2.95 -12.03 -15.07
C GLN A 22 2.57 -12.39 -13.64
N ALA A 23 3.11 -13.48 -13.09
CA ALA A 23 2.86 -13.89 -11.70
C ALA A 23 3.28 -12.83 -10.66
N ILE A 24 4.41 -12.13 -10.89
CA ILE A 24 4.84 -11.02 -10.04
C ILE A 24 3.88 -9.83 -10.18
N GLN A 25 3.42 -9.54 -11.40
CA GLN A 25 2.48 -8.45 -11.64
C GLN A 25 1.11 -8.73 -11.02
N ASP A 26 0.62 -9.97 -11.11
CA ASP A 26 -0.64 -10.41 -10.50
C ASP A 26 -0.57 -10.31 -8.98
N TRP A 27 0.56 -10.70 -8.38
CA TRP A 27 0.79 -10.49 -6.95
C TRP A 27 0.74 -9.00 -6.54
N PHE A 28 1.36 -8.11 -7.31
CA PHE A 28 1.22 -6.67 -7.06
C PHE A 28 -0.22 -6.19 -7.24
N ASN A 29 -0.95 -6.71 -8.22
CA ASN A 29 -2.36 -6.37 -8.43
C ASN A 29 -3.21 -6.73 -7.21
N GLU A 30 -3.06 -7.95 -6.68
CA GLU A 30 -3.76 -8.39 -5.46
C GLU A 30 -3.45 -7.47 -4.27
N LEU A 31 -2.18 -7.14 -4.03
CA LEU A 31 -1.80 -6.22 -2.95
C LEU A 31 -2.41 -4.82 -3.12
N HIS A 32 -2.52 -4.33 -4.35
CA HIS A 32 -3.16 -3.06 -4.63
C HIS A 32 -4.69 -3.11 -4.48
N GLU A 33 -5.33 -4.21 -4.84
CA GLU A 33 -6.76 -4.45 -4.64
C GLU A 33 -7.12 -4.53 -3.16
N GLU A 34 -6.33 -5.25 -2.36
CA GLU A 34 -6.51 -5.30 -0.90
C GLU A 34 -6.46 -3.91 -0.26
N ASN A 35 -5.49 -3.08 -0.66
CA ASN A 35 -5.41 -1.69 -0.21
C ASN A 35 -6.63 -0.87 -0.66
N ASN A 36 -7.06 -1.01 -1.92
CA ASN A 36 -8.19 -0.26 -2.45
C ASN A 36 -9.51 -0.57 -1.74
N LYS A 37 -9.73 -1.79 -1.26
CA LYS A 37 -10.93 -2.13 -0.45
C LYS A 37 -11.07 -1.24 0.78
N MET A 38 -9.96 -0.97 1.48
CA MET A 38 -9.97 -0.08 2.64
C MET A 38 -10.33 1.35 2.26
N LYS A 39 -9.75 1.85 1.16
CA LYS A 39 -10.05 3.17 0.61
C LYS A 39 -11.53 3.29 0.22
N GLU A 40 -12.07 2.31 -0.49
CA GLU A 40 -13.47 2.27 -0.92
C GLU A 40 -14.43 2.30 0.27
N ASN A 41 -14.14 1.52 1.31
CA ASN A 41 -14.91 1.54 2.56
C ASN A 41 -14.87 2.90 3.24
N LEU A 42 -13.69 3.54 3.30
CA LEU A 42 -13.53 4.87 3.88
C LEU A 42 -14.28 5.94 3.07
N VAL A 43 -14.20 5.88 1.74
CA VAL A 43 -14.95 6.77 0.85
C VAL A 43 -16.45 6.62 1.07
N ALA A 44 -16.95 5.38 1.18
CA ALA A 44 -18.35 5.10 1.43
C ALA A 44 -18.80 5.66 2.78
N TYR A 45 -17.99 5.46 3.83
CA TYR A 45 -18.25 5.98 5.16
C TYR A 45 -18.30 7.52 5.18
N ILE A 46 -17.31 8.20 4.60
CA ILE A 46 -17.27 9.67 4.50
C ILE A 46 -18.52 10.19 3.77
N LYS A 47 -18.96 9.52 2.71
CA LYS A 47 -20.17 9.89 1.96
C LYS A 47 -21.47 9.68 2.74
N SER A 48 -21.49 8.78 3.71
CA SER A 48 -22.67 8.55 4.55
C SER A 48 -22.85 9.58 5.66
N ILE A 49 -21.85 10.46 5.88
CA ILE A 49 -21.95 11.53 6.87
C ILE A 49 -22.78 12.65 6.26
N GLU A 50 -24.00 12.78 6.74
CA GLU A 50 -24.93 13.83 6.34
C GLU A 50 -24.78 15.06 7.24
N PHE A 51 -24.82 16.24 6.63
CA PHE A 51 -24.89 17.51 7.33
C PHE A 51 -25.72 18.50 6.49
N ASP A 52 -26.33 19.47 7.15
CA ASP A 52 -27.08 20.50 6.45
C ASP A 52 -26.13 21.42 5.68
N LYS A 53 -26.20 21.36 4.35
CA LYS A 53 -25.39 22.21 3.45
C LYS A 53 -25.79 23.68 3.51
N ASN A 54 -26.98 23.99 4.05
CA ASN A 54 -27.47 25.35 4.25
C ASN A 54 -27.18 25.87 5.67
N ASP A 55 -26.48 25.08 6.49
CA ASP A 55 -26.08 25.52 7.82
C ASP A 55 -25.19 26.77 7.71
N SER A 56 -25.60 27.84 8.41
CA SER A 56 -24.92 29.14 8.38
C SER A 56 -23.51 29.10 8.97
N PHE A 57 -23.26 28.20 9.93
CA PHE A 57 -21.94 27.99 10.51
C PHE A 57 -21.04 27.24 9.51
N MET A 58 -21.54 26.15 8.91
CA MET A 58 -20.80 25.38 7.91
C MET A 58 -20.44 26.21 6.68
N SER A 59 -21.38 27.03 6.18
CA SER A 59 -21.15 27.89 5.02
C SER A 59 -20.21 29.07 5.28
N SER A 60 -20.00 29.45 6.55
CA SER A 60 -19.08 30.53 6.94
C SER A 60 -17.74 30.04 7.48
N THR A 61 -17.56 28.72 7.62
CA THR A 61 -16.34 28.10 8.14
C THR A 61 -15.48 27.54 7.01
N GLN A 62 -14.18 27.79 7.08
CA GLN A 62 -13.19 27.21 6.17
C GLN A 62 -12.20 26.36 6.93
N PHE A 63 -12.12 25.08 6.61
CA PHE A 63 -11.08 24.21 7.11
C PHE A 63 -9.75 24.48 6.38
N VAL A 64 -8.68 24.65 7.15
CA VAL A 64 -7.33 24.87 6.62
C VAL A 64 -6.42 23.77 7.19
N PRO A 65 -6.01 22.77 6.39
CA PRO A 65 -5.11 21.73 6.85
C PRO A 65 -3.70 22.27 7.08
N PHE A 66 -2.95 21.63 7.99
CA PHE A 66 -1.51 21.87 8.10
C PHE A 66 -0.82 21.49 6.79
N SER A 67 -0.02 22.42 6.26
CA SER A 67 0.84 22.18 5.11
C SER A 67 2.25 21.79 5.57
N PHE A 68 2.82 20.80 4.91
CA PHE A 68 4.22 20.42 5.08
C PHE A 68 5.00 20.76 3.81
N GLU A 69 6.33 20.87 3.95
CA GLU A 69 7.21 21.02 2.80
C GLU A 69 6.99 19.88 1.78
N PRO A 70 6.99 20.19 0.47
CA PRO A 70 6.80 19.17 -0.56
C PRO A 70 7.93 18.14 -0.49
N VAL A 71 7.56 16.87 -0.50
CA VAL A 71 8.51 15.76 -0.54
C VAL A 71 8.76 15.35 -1.99
N GLN A 72 10.02 15.33 -2.41
CA GLN A 72 10.39 14.78 -3.70
C GLN A 72 10.34 13.25 -3.66
N LEU A 73 9.46 12.65 -4.46
CA LEU A 73 9.33 11.20 -4.59
C LEU A 73 10.03 10.72 -5.86
N ASN A 74 11.07 9.91 -5.70
CA ASN A 74 11.73 9.23 -6.81
C ASN A 74 11.13 7.84 -7.02
N PHE A 75 10.66 7.56 -8.23
CA PHE A 75 10.12 6.26 -8.62
C PHE A 75 10.64 5.84 -9.99
N ASN A 76 10.79 4.53 -10.18
CA ASN A 76 11.23 3.94 -11.45
C ASN A 76 10.46 2.64 -11.79
N ASN A 77 9.36 2.37 -11.09
CA ASN A 77 8.49 1.24 -11.33
C ASN A 77 7.02 1.63 -11.17
N HIS A 78 6.17 1.09 -12.04
CA HIS A 78 4.73 1.36 -12.06
C HIS A 78 4.04 1.00 -10.73
N ASN A 79 4.35 -0.14 -10.11
CA ASN A 79 3.75 -0.58 -8.85
C ASN A 79 4.17 0.33 -7.67
N THR A 80 5.37 0.94 -7.74
CA THR A 80 5.76 1.97 -6.76
C THR A 80 4.88 3.20 -6.88
N MET A 81 4.63 3.68 -8.11
CA MET A 81 3.79 4.85 -8.32
C MET A 81 2.33 4.59 -7.93
N ARG A 82 1.79 3.39 -8.21
CA ARG A 82 0.46 2.97 -7.72
C ARG A 82 0.37 3.04 -6.20
N PHE A 83 1.39 2.61 -5.48
CA PHE A 83 1.42 2.70 -4.03
C PHE A 83 1.51 4.14 -3.52
N TYR A 84 2.35 4.99 -4.14
CA TYR A 84 2.40 6.42 -3.79
C TYR A 84 1.08 7.13 -4.03
N LYS A 85 0.40 6.84 -5.14
CA LYS A 85 -0.94 7.34 -5.42
C LYS A 85 -1.93 6.93 -4.32
N TYR A 86 -1.91 5.66 -3.90
CA TYR A 86 -2.75 5.18 -2.80
C TYR A 86 -2.49 5.94 -1.50
N ILE A 87 -1.22 6.15 -1.10
CA ILE A 87 -0.89 6.94 0.11
C ILE A 87 -1.44 8.36 0.00
N PHE A 88 -1.28 8.99 -1.17
CA PHE A 88 -1.78 10.35 -1.40
C PHE A 88 -3.30 10.42 -1.28
N GLU A 89 -4.03 9.49 -1.90
CA GLU A 89 -5.49 9.40 -1.79
C GLU A 89 -5.94 9.16 -0.35
N MET A 90 -5.27 8.25 0.38
CA MET A 90 -5.59 8.00 1.79
C MET A 90 -5.33 9.22 2.68
N ASN A 91 -4.26 9.99 2.42
CA ASN A 91 -3.99 11.24 3.13
C ASN A 91 -5.08 12.29 2.89
N GLN A 92 -5.60 12.39 1.66
CA GLN A 92 -6.72 13.29 1.37
C GLN A 92 -7.98 12.89 2.14
N LEU A 93 -8.30 11.59 2.19
CA LEU A 93 -9.44 11.09 2.96
C LEU A 93 -9.26 11.32 4.47
N MET A 94 -8.04 11.15 4.99
CA MET A 94 -7.71 11.48 6.39
C MET A 94 -7.92 12.97 6.70
N ASN A 95 -7.60 13.87 5.76
CA ASN A 95 -7.85 15.30 5.94
C ASN A 95 -9.35 15.61 6.01
N THR A 96 -10.17 15.01 5.13
CA THR A 96 -11.64 15.14 5.18
C THR A 96 -12.20 14.62 6.49
N MET A 97 -11.71 13.47 6.98
CA MET A 97 -12.10 12.92 8.27
C MET A 97 -11.72 13.83 9.44
N TYR A 98 -10.55 14.46 9.38
CA TYR A 98 -10.12 15.40 10.41
C TYR A 98 -10.95 16.68 10.41
N GLU A 99 -11.29 17.20 9.23
CA GLU A 99 -12.24 18.31 9.07
C GLU A 99 -13.59 17.98 9.69
N TYR A 100 -14.19 16.85 9.32
CA TYR A 100 -15.48 16.42 9.85
C TYR A 100 -15.44 16.20 11.37
N ASN A 101 -14.34 15.67 11.91
CA ASN A 101 -14.15 15.56 13.34
C ASN A 101 -14.07 16.93 14.03
N SER A 102 -13.36 17.88 13.43
CA SER A 102 -13.23 19.25 13.94
C SER A 102 -14.56 20.02 13.91
N LEU A 103 -15.41 19.71 12.93
CA LEU A 103 -16.76 20.28 12.80
C LEU A 103 -17.81 19.55 13.66
N GLY A 104 -17.42 18.52 14.42
CA GLY A 104 -18.34 17.73 15.25
C GLY A 104 -19.25 16.77 14.49
N LEU A 105 -19.00 16.55 13.18
CA LEU A 105 -19.73 15.60 12.33
C LEU A 105 -19.28 14.14 12.54
N LEU A 106 -18.16 13.94 13.23
CA LEU A 106 -17.64 12.64 13.63
C LEU A 106 -17.36 12.61 15.12
N ALA A 107 -17.60 11.46 15.76
CA ALA A 107 -17.25 11.29 17.16
C ALA A 107 -15.74 11.49 17.37
N VAL A 108 -15.37 12.12 18.49
CA VAL A 108 -13.97 12.43 18.85
C VAL A 108 -13.08 11.18 18.83
N SER A 109 -13.64 10.02 19.16
CA SER A 109 -12.94 8.73 19.15
C SER A 109 -12.66 8.16 17.76
N ASP A 110 -13.46 8.52 16.76
CA ASP A 110 -13.47 7.80 15.48
C ASP A 110 -12.27 8.18 14.61
N TYR A 111 -11.92 9.47 14.59
CA TYR A 111 -10.77 9.95 13.82
C TYR A 111 -9.44 9.29 14.25
N PRO A 112 -9.07 9.23 15.54
CA PRO A 112 -7.86 8.55 15.98
C PRO A 112 -7.83 7.06 15.63
N VAL A 113 -8.95 6.35 15.79
CA VAL A 113 -9.05 4.91 15.49
C VAL A 113 -8.89 4.65 13.99
N MET A 114 -9.57 5.42 13.15
CA MET A 114 -9.46 5.27 11.69
C MET A 114 -8.06 5.65 11.20
N SER A 115 -7.48 6.73 11.71
CA SER A 115 -6.11 7.14 11.39
C SER A 115 -5.10 6.05 11.73
N HIS A 116 -5.22 5.43 12.91
CA HIS A 116 -4.39 4.30 13.31
C HIS A 116 -4.52 3.11 12.33
N ASN A 117 -5.75 2.75 11.97
CA ASN A 117 -6.00 1.64 11.05
C ASN A 117 -5.42 1.89 9.65
N ILE A 118 -5.54 3.13 9.13
CA ILE A 118 -4.99 3.53 7.82
C ILE A 118 -3.47 3.40 7.82
N ILE A 119 -2.81 3.97 8.83
CA ILE A 119 -1.35 3.89 8.99
C ILE A 119 -0.91 2.43 9.10
N LYS A 120 -1.63 1.61 9.88
CA LYS A 120 -1.34 0.18 10.04
C LYS A 120 -1.46 -0.57 8.71
N SER A 121 -2.48 -0.29 7.91
CA SER A 121 -2.66 -0.88 6.57
C SER A 121 -1.51 -0.53 5.63
N ILE A 122 -1.13 0.76 5.55
CA ILE A 122 0.01 1.23 4.74
C ILE A 122 1.30 0.53 5.16
N ASN A 123 1.54 0.42 6.47
CA ASN A 123 2.69 -0.28 7.01
C ASN A 123 2.68 -1.78 6.68
N LEU A 124 1.51 -2.44 6.72
CA LEU A 124 1.38 -3.84 6.33
C LEU A 124 1.78 -4.06 4.88
N TYR A 125 1.35 -3.19 3.95
CA TYR A 125 1.77 -3.25 2.55
C TYR A 125 3.29 -3.14 2.42
N VAL A 126 3.89 -2.15 3.09
CA VAL A 126 5.35 -1.94 3.09
C VAL A 126 6.07 -3.18 3.62
N GLU A 127 5.58 -3.78 4.69
CA GLU A 127 6.16 -4.98 5.29
C GLU A 127 5.97 -6.22 4.42
N ASN A 128 4.83 -6.40 3.75
CA ASN A 128 4.60 -7.49 2.80
C ASN A 128 5.57 -7.38 1.61
N VAL A 129 5.68 -6.19 1.01
CA VAL A 129 6.63 -5.95 -0.08
C VAL A 129 8.07 -6.16 0.40
N LYS A 130 8.44 -5.66 1.58
CA LYS A 130 9.77 -5.91 2.16
C LYS A 130 10.01 -7.40 2.37
N LYS A 131 9.12 -8.15 3.02
CA LYS A 131 9.32 -9.58 3.29
C LYS A 131 9.49 -10.38 2.00
N THR A 132 8.68 -10.09 0.99
CA THR A 132 8.76 -10.76 -0.31
C THR A 132 10.02 -10.39 -1.09
N LEU A 133 10.49 -9.14 -1.00
CA LEU A 133 11.70 -8.70 -1.72
C LEU A 133 13.01 -8.95 -0.95
N ASN A 134 12.95 -9.06 0.38
CA ASN A 134 14.13 -9.14 1.27
C ASN A 134 14.56 -10.58 1.56
N VAL A 135 14.32 -11.50 0.62
CA VAL A 135 14.76 -12.91 0.69
C VAL A 135 16.30 -13.04 0.78
N SER A 136 17.03 -11.94 0.56
CA SER A 136 18.47 -11.79 0.74
C SER A 136 19.02 -11.78 2.16
N ARG A 137 18.19 -11.90 3.21
CA ARG A 137 18.71 -12.07 4.58
C ARG A 137 18.74 -13.51 5.07
N ARG A 138 18.57 -14.51 4.20
CA ARG A 138 18.76 -15.93 4.58
C ARG A 138 20.14 -16.41 4.09
N LYS A 139 21.14 -16.29 5.00
CA LYS A 139 22.51 -16.84 4.97
C LYS A 139 23.46 -16.29 3.88
N ASP A 140 24.23 -15.26 4.24
CA ASP A 140 25.50 -14.87 3.60
C ASP A 140 25.46 -14.24 2.18
N GLY A 141 25.18 -12.93 2.09
CA GLY A 141 25.51 -12.13 0.91
C GLY A 141 24.51 -11.03 0.51
N PRO A 142 24.84 -10.20 -0.50
CA PRO A 142 23.91 -9.23 -1.09
C PRO A 142 22.75 -9.92 -1.82
N TYR A 143 21.66 -9.18 -2.05
CA TYR A 143 20.46 -9.70 -2.72
C TYR A 143 20.75 -10.30 -4.09
N SER A 144 20.47 -11.61 -4.23
CA SER A 144 20.49 -12.36 -5.48
C SER A 144 19.06 -12.61 -5.96
N PRO A 145 18.53 -11.75 -6.84
CA PRO A 145 17.19 -11.95 -7.40
C PRO A 145 17.08 -13.24 -8.24
N ALA A 146 18.19 -13.78 -8.75
CA ALA A 146 18.21 -15.10 -9.41
C ALA A 146 17.83 -16.25 -8.45
N GLU A 147 18.22 -16.15 -7.17
CA GLU A 147 17.88 -17.15 -6.15
C GLU A 147 16.40 -17.06 -5.76
N PHE A 148 15.86 -15.84 -5.67
CA PHE A 148 14.42 -15.62 -5.48
C PHE A 148 13.61 -16.22 -6.63
N ILE A 149 14.00 -15.94 -7.87
CA ILE A 149 13.38 -16.48 -9.08
C ILE A 149 13.43 -18.02 -9.08
N THR A 150 14.61 -18.60 -8.79
CA THR A 150 14.79 -20.06 -8.74
C THR A 150 13.88 -20.70 -7.70
N LYS A 151 13.73 -20.08 -6.52
CA LYS A 151 12.85 -20.57 -5.47
C LYS A 151 11.38 -20.40 -5.83
N VAL A 152 10.96 -19.24 -6.33
CA VAL A 152 9.57 -18.99 -6.74
C VAL A 152 9.11 -19.96 -7.82
N MET A 153 9.96 -20.29 -8.81
CA MET A 153 9.62 -21.27 -9.86
C MET A 153 9.33 -22.69 -9.32
N GLN A 154 9.73 -23.01 -8.09
CA GLN A 154 9.41 -24.30 -7.46
C GLN A 154 7.98 -24.35 -6.90
N TYR A 155 7.25 -23.22 -6.91
CA TYR A 155 5.91 -23.10 -6.36
C TYR A 155 4.92 -22.73 -7.46
N LYS A 156 3.66 -23.16 -7.28
CA LYS A 156 2.57 -22.91 -8.23
C LYS A 156 2.23 -21.42 -8.38
N SER A 157 2.61 -20.59 -7.42
CA SER A 157 2.44 -19.14 -7.44
C SER A 157 3.40 -18.46 -6.46
N VAL A 158 3.61 -17.15 -6.62
CA VAL A 158 4.39 -16.33 -5.68
C VAL A 158 3.77 -16.37 -4.27
N GLN A 159 2.44 -16.40 -4.17
CA GLN A 159 1.68 -16.51 -2.93
C GLN A 159 1.92 -17.87 -2.24
N ALA A 160 1.98 -18.96 -3.01
CA ALA A 160 2.32 -20.29 -2.48
C ALA A 160 3.76 -20.35 -1.96
N TYR A 161 4.70 -19.69 -2.65
CA TYR A 161 6.07 -19.51 -2.18
C TYR A 161 6.12 -18.71 -0.87
N ILE A 162 5.45 -17.55 -0.81
CA ILE A 162 5.39 -16.68 0.38
C ILE A 162 4.78 -17.43 1.57
N ALA A 163 3.67 -18.15 1.36
CA ALA A 163 3.02 -18.93 2.41
C ALA A 163 3.93 -20.06 2.94
N ALA A 164 4.69 -20.73 2.07
CA ALA A 164 5.66 -21.75 2.46
C ALA A 164 6.85 -21.15 3.25
N GLU A 165 7.37 -20.00 2.83
CA GLU A 165 8.49 -19.34 3.51
C GLU A 165 8.11 -18.70 4.85
N LEU A 166 6.87 -18.22 4.99
CA LEU A 166 6.31 -17.67 6.23
C LEU A 166 5.91 -18.76 7.24
N SER A 167 5.52 -19.95 6.75
CA SER A 167 5.13 -21.07 7.62
C SER A 167 6.32 -21.90 8.15
N GLY A 168 7.56 -21.57 7.77
CA GLY A 168 8.78 -22.20 8.29
C GLY A 168 8.98 -23.66 7.88
N LYS A 169 8.07 -24.28 7.13
CA LYS A 169 8.24 -25.63 6.60
C LYS A 169 9.09 -25.58 5.33
N ARG A 170 10.40 -25.62 5.54
CA ARG A 170 11.35 -26.09 4.52
C ARG A 170 10.91 -27.48 4.06
N ARG A 171 10.62 -27.64 2.77
CA ARG A 171 10.79 -28.93 2.10
C ARG A 171 12.27 -29.12 1.82
#